data_AF-F2JQ56-F1
#
_entry.id   AF-F2JQ56-F1
#
_cell.length_a   1.000
_cell.length_b   1.000
_cell.length_c   1.000
_cell.angle_alpha   90.00
_cell.angle_beta   90.00
_cell.angle_gamma   90.00
#
_symmetry.space_group_name_H-M   'P 1'
#
loop_
_entity.id
_entity.type
_entity.pdbx_description
1 polymer ?
#
loop_
_entity_poly.entity_id
_entity_poly.type
_entity_poly.pdbx_seq_one_letter_code
_entity_poly.pdbx_strand_id
1 'polypeptide(L)'
;MKKQFLPLNLQFFADDPAGDPTPKSGDKTFSQDDVNRIVGERLSREKAKYDDEYKAKYETKEVELKTRETELNKRELRYKAADLLSEKNLPNELLEVLNYSSEEEMCKNIEVLQKAFSNTTSEKKVPTITIPSNTNPKPEKSDAFLKGLKH
;
A
#
# COMPACT_ATOMS: atom_id res chain seq x y z
N MET A 1 74.26 32.28 51.68
CA MET A 1 74.02 32.71 50.28
C MET A 1 72.95 33.80 50.28
N LYS A 2 73.31 35.04 49.93
CA LYS A 2 72.39 36.18 49.91
C LYS A 2 71.59 36.14 48.61
N LYS A 3 70.27 35.90 48.68
CA LYS A 3 69.38 35.95 47.52
C LYS A 3 69.14 37.42 47.17
N GLN A 4 69.65 37.84 46.03
CA GLN A 4 69.44 39.17 45.47
C GLN A 4 68.12 39.12 44.68
N PHE A 5 67.09 39.81 45.16
CA PHE A 5 65.86 40.02 44.40
C PHE A 5 66.08 41.20 43.46
N LEU A 6 66.01 40.95 42.16
CA LEU A 6 65.91 42.01 41.17
C LEU A 6 64.48 42.57 41.23
N PRO A 7 64.28 43.91 41.33
CA PRO A 7 62.94 44.48 41.26
C PRO A 7 62.40 44.28 39.83
N LEU A 8 61.21 43.69 39.72
CA LEU A 8 60.46 43.68 38.47
C LEU A 8 60.09 45.14 38.13
N ASN A 9 60.74 45.71 37.12
CA ASN A 9 60.35 47.01 36.58
C ASN A 9 59.09 46.85 35.73
N LEU A 10 57.94 47.12 36.35
CA LEU A 10 56.63 47.06 35.70
C LEU A 10 56.39 48.23 34.73
N GLN A 11 57.32 49.18 34.65
CA GLN A 11 57.26 50.33 33.75
C GLN A 11 57.47 50.02 32.26
N PHE A 12 57.87 48.78 31.88
CA PHE A 12 58.13 48.44 30.47
C PHE A 12 56.87 48.05 29.66
N PHE A 13 55.69 48.03 30.29
CA PHE A 13 54.41 47.73 29.61
C PHE A 13 53.46 48.93 29.53
N ALA A 14 53.87 50.11 30.01
CA ALA A 14 53.00 51.27 30.16
C ALA A 14 53.41 52.46 29.29
N ASP A 15 54.10 52.23 28.18
CA ASP A 15 54.52 53.31 27.27
C ASP A 15 54.25 52.92 25.81
N ASP A 16 53.01 53.16 25.38
CA ASP A 16 52.69 53.48 23.98
C ASP A 16 51.67 54.64 24.00
N PRO A 17 52.09 55.87 23.66
CA PRO A 17 51.20 57.02 23.72
C PRO A 17 50.35 57.13 22.45
N ALA A 18 49.03 57.14 22.68
CA ALA A 18 48.07 57.94 21.91
C ALA A 18 48.09 57.80 20.38
N GLY A 19 47.65 56.63 19.88
CA GLY A 19 46.96 56.53 18.61
C GLY A 19 45.46 56.44 18.87
N ASP A 20 44.74 57.55 18.75
CA ASP A 20 43.28 57.63 18.86
C ASP A 20 42.60 56.67 17.85
N PRO A 21 41.95 55.58 18.28
CA PRO A 21 40.95 54.96 17.43
C PRO A 21 39.68 55.79 17.63
N THR A 22 39.57 56.88 16.87
CA THR A 22 38.26 57.52 16.63
C THR A 22 37.23 56.41 16.38
N PRO A 23 36.16 56.29 17.20
CA PRO A 23 35.10 55.35 16.91
C PRO A 23 34.40 55.88 15.67
N LYS A 24 34.79 55.35 14.50
CA LYS A 24 34.07 55.57 13.26
C LYS A 24 32.64 55.15 13.50
N SER A 25 31.73 56.11 13.35
CA SER A 25 30.29 55.94 13.36
C SER A 25 29.86 54.60 12.75
N GLY A 26 29.31 53.70 13.57
CA GLY A 26 28.68 52.48 13.06
C GLY A 26 28.78 51.22 13.91
N ASP A 27 29.45 51.22 15.07
CA ASP A 27 29.49 50.06 15.97
C ASP A 27 28.10 49.82 16.61
N LYS A 28 27.24 49.11 15.88
CA LYS A 28 25.99 48.57 16.43
C LYS A 28 26.33 47.38 17.32
N THR A 29 26.79 47.65 18.54
CA THR A 29 26.75 46.65 19.61
C THR A 29 25.29 46.25 19.78
N PHE A 30 24.98 44.96 19.63
CA PHE A 30 23.61 44.48 19.77
C PHE A 30 23.06 44.88 21.14
N SER A 31 21.95 45.62 21.15
CA SER A 31 21.21 45.85 22.39
C SER A 31 20.67 44.51 22.90
N GLN A 32 20.46 44.39 24.22
CA GLN A 32 19.84 43.20 24.80
C GLN A 32 18.46 42.91 24.15
N ASP A 33 17.73 43.95 23.76
CA ASP A 33 16.46 43.83 23.04
C ASP A 33 16.63 43.24 21.63
N ASP A 34 17.72 43.61 20.93
CA ASP A 34 18.05 43.02 19.63
C ASP A 34 18.43 41.54 19.77
N VAL A 35 19.19 41.19 20.80
CA VAL A 35 19.55 39.80 21.09
C VAL A 35 18.29 38.98 21.39
N ASN A 36 17.40 39.47 22.26
CA ASN A 36 16.15 38.79 22.61
C ASN A 36 15.26 38.59 21.37
N ARG A 37 15.16 39.60 20.51
CA ARG A 37 14.41 39.51 19.24
C ARG A 37 15.01 38.47 18.30
N ILE A 38 16.34 38.48 18.10
CA ILE A 38 17.02 37.55 17.20
C ILE A 38 16.92 36.10 17.69
N VAL A 39 17.07 35.87 19.00
CA VAL A 39 16.92 34.54 19.60
C VAL A 39 15.48 34.06 19.47
N GLY A 40 14.49 34.92 19.78
CA GLY A 40 13.08 34.61 19.62
C GLY A 40 12.71 34.27 18.17
N GLU A 41 13.18 35.06 17.20
CA GLU A 41 12.93 34.81 15.78
C GLU A 41 13.53 33.48 15.30
N ARG A 42 14.77 33.19 15.70
CA ARG A 42 15.44 31.91 15.36
C ARG A 42 14.72 30.73 15.98
N LEU A 43 14.37 30.82 17.27
CA LEU A 43 13.67 29.74 17.98
C LEU A 43 12.29 29.49 17.37
N SER A 44 11.54 30.55 17.05
CA SER A 44 10.23 30.43 16.40
C SER A 44 10.35 29.83 15.00
N ARG A 45 11.37 30.22 14.22
CA ARG A 45 11.59 29.67 12.88
C ARG A 45 12.00 28.20 12.92
N GLU A 46 12.81 27.81 13.90
CA GLU A 46 13.24 26.41 14.06
C GLU A 46 12.08 25.53 14.53
N LYS A 47 11.25 26.02 15.46
CA LYS A 47 10.00 25.35 15.86
C LYS A 47 9.04 25.19 14.69
N ALA A 48 8.80 26.25 13.92
CA ALA A 48 7.92 26.18 12.77
C ALA A 48 8.39 25.16 11.72
N LYS A 49 9.70 25.16 11.41
CA LYS A 49 10.29 24.14 10.51
C LYS A 49 10.11 22.72 11.03
N TYR A 50 10.36 22.52 12.32
CA TYR A 50 10.19 21.21 12.95
C TYR A 50 8.73 20.78 12.93
N ASP A 51 7.80 21.66 13.30
CA ASP A 51 6.36 21.36 13.31
C ASP A 51 5.87 21.02 11.88
N ASP A 52 6.29 21.77 10.87
CA ASP A 52 5.92 21.52 9.47
C ASP A 52 6.53 20.21 8.94
N GLU A 53 7.82 19.96 9.19
CA GLU A 53 8.51 18.74 8.76
C GLU A 53 7.92 17.49 9.44
N TYR A 54 7.67 17.57 10.75
CA TYR A 54 7.07 16.48 11.50
C TYR A 54 5.66 16.21 11.02
N LYS A 55 4.84 17.25 10.84
CA LYS A 55 3.48 17.11 10.33
C LYS A 55 3.46 16.43 8.95
N ALA A 56 4.28 16.89 8.01
CA ALA A 56 4.38 16.28 6.69
C ALA A 56 4.84 14.81 6.76
N LYS A 57 5.82 14.50 7.63
CA LYS A 57 6.30 13.14 7.84
C LYS A 57 5.25 12.21 8.46
N TYR A 58 4.42 12.72 9.37
CA TYR A 58 3.32 11.94 9.94
C TYR A 58 2.21 11.70 8.93
N GLU A 59 1.81 12.71 8.17
CA GLU A 59 0.76 12.59 7.15
C GLU A 59 1.15 11.56 6.07
N THR A 60 2.38 11.64 5.56
CA THR A 60 2.91 10.66 4.58
C THR A 60 2.93 9.24 5.15
N LYS A 61 3.43 9.06 6.37
CA LYS A 61 3.46 7.77 7.05
C LYS A 61 2.07 7.20 7.32
N GLU A 62 1.10 8.05 7.67
CA GLU A 62 -0.28 7.62 7.89
C GLU A 62 -0.92 7.09 6.61
N VAL A 63 -0.68 7.75 5.47
CA VAL A 63 -1.15 7.28 4.15
C VAL A 63 -0.49 5.96 3.78
N GLU A 64 0.82 5.83 3.97
CA GLU A 64 1.56 4.57 3.70
C GLU A 64 1.05 3.41 4.57
N LEU A 65 0.78 3.66 5.85
CA LEU A 65 0.24 2.64 6.74
C LEU A 65 -1.19 2.23 6.35
N LYS A 66 -2.06 3.19 6.03
CA LYS A 66 -3.43 2.90 5.58
C LYS A 66 -3.45 2.10 4.28
N THR A 67 -2.62 2.48 3.30
CA THR A 67 -2.50 1.74 2.03
C THR A 67 -2.05 0.30 2.28
N ARG A 68 -0.98 0.11 3.05
CA ARG A 68 -0.49 -1.23 3.43
C ARG A 68 -1.52 -2.06 4.18
N GLU A 69 -2.26 -1.46 5.11
CA GLU A 69 -3.32 -2.14 5.86
C GLU A 69 -4.44 -2.60 4.91
N THR A 70 -4.86 -1.74 3.99
CA THR A 70 -5.90 -2.11 3.01
C THR A 70 -5.45 -3.21 2.06
N GLU A 71 -4.19 -3.20 1.62
CA GLU A 71 -3.63 -4.25 0.77
C GLU A 71 -3.52 -5.59 1.49
N LEU A 72 -3.09 -5.56 2.75
CA LEU A 72 -2.95 -6.76 3.57
C LEU A 72 -4.31 -7.37 3.89
N ASN A 73 -5.29 -6.54 4.25
CA ASN A 73 -6.68 -6.96 4.44
C ASN A 73 -7.28 -7.57 3.16
N LYS A 74 -7.09 -6.92 2.00
CA LYS A 74 -7.55 -7.47 0.71
C LYS A 74 -6.92 -8.84 0.42
N ARG A 75 -5.62 -8.99 0.71
CA ARG A 75 -4.91 -10.26 0.51
C ARG A 75 -5.44 -11.35 1.44
N GLU A 76 -5.69 -11.03 2.70
CA GLU A 76 -6.30 -11.96 3.65
C GLU A 76 -7.70 -12.39 3.21
N LEU A 77 -8.56 -11.43 2.86
CA LEU A 77 -9.91 -11.69 2.36
C LEU A 77 -9.88 -12.54 1.08
N ARG A 78 -8.89 -12.34 0.20
CA ARG A 78 -8.71 -13.18 -0.99
C ARG A 78 -8.41 -14.64 -0.67
N TYR A 79 -7.60 -14.90 0.35
CA TYR A 79 -7.36 -16.28 0.80
C TYR A 79 -8.62 -16.90 1.40
N LYS A 80 -9.32 -16.18 2.28
CA LYS A 80 -10.61 -16.62 2.83
C LYS A 80 -11.64 -16.90 1.74
N ALA A 81 -11.73 -16.04 0.72
CA ALA A 81 -12.60 -16.25 -0.43
C ALA A 81 -12.21 -17.50 -1.22
N ALA A 82 -10.92 -17.77 -1.39
CA ALA A 82 -10.46 -18.97 -2.12
C ALA A 82 -10.91 -20.24 -1.40
N ASP A 83 -10.75 -20.28 -0.07
CA ASP A 83 -11.20 -21.40 0.76
C ASP A 83 -12.72 -21.57 0.64
N LEU A 84 -13.49 -20.49 0.81
CA LEU A 84 -14.95 -20.52 0.68
C LEU A 84 -15.44 -20.94 -0.71
N LEU A 85 -14.81 -20.46 -1.78
CA LEU A 85 -15.18 -20.86 -3.15
C LEU A 85 -14.93 -22.35 -3.35
N SER A 86 -13.82 -22.89 -2.84
CA SER A 86 -13.53 -24.31 -2.91
C SER A 86 -14.55 -25.15 -2.13
N GLU A 87 -14.94 -24.73 -0.92
CA GLU A 87 -15.96 -25.39 -0.10
C GLU A 87 -17.34 -25.40 -0.80
N LYS A 88 -17.67 -24.33 -1.52
CA LYS A 88 -18.93 -24.21 -2.27
C LYS A 88 -18.87 -24.83 -3.67
N ASN A 89 -17.76 -25.45 -4.07
CA ASN A 89 -17.52 -26.01 -5.40
C ASN A 89 -17.67 -24.97 -6.53
N LEU A 90 -17.20 -23.74 -6.28
CA LEU A 90 -17.21 -22.63 -7.24
C LEU A 90 -15.82 -22.43 -7.86
N PRO A 91 -15.73 -21.92 -9.11
CA PRO A 91 -14.46 -21.74 -9.80
C PRO A 91 -13.61 -20.62 -9.19
N ASN A 92 -12.30 -20.86 -9.07
CA ASN A 92 -11.32 -19.92 -8.53
C ASN A 92 -11.15 -18.65 -9.37
N GLU A 93 -11.56 -18.65 -10.64
CA GLU A 93 -11.58 -17.47 -11.52
C GLU A 93 -12.43 -16.34 -10.94
N LEU A 94 -13.44 -16.68 -10.12
CA LEU A 94 -14.29 -15.69 -9.45
C LEU A 94 -13.52 -14.81 -8.44
N LEU A 95 -12.33 -15.25 -7.99
CA LEU A 95 -11.49 -14.45 -7.11
C LEU A 95 -11.03 -13.12 -7.74
N GLU A 96 -10.97 -13.03 -9.07
CA GLU A 96 -10.57 -11.80 -9.74
C GLU A 96 -11.71 -10.78 -9.81
N VAL A 97 -12.96 -11.26 -9.82
CA VAL A 97 -14.17 -10.43 -9.98
C VAL A 97 -14.82 -10.10 -8.63
N LEU A 98 -14.49 -10.83 -7.56
CA LEU A 98 -15.10 -10.67 -6.25
C LEU A 98 -14.70 -9.35 -5.57
N ASN A 99 -15.66 -8.69 -4.91
CA ASN A 99 -15.42 -7.50 -4.11
C ASN A 99 -14.82 -7.87 -2.73
N TYR A 100 -13.65 -7.29 -2.41
CA TYR A 100 -12.92 -7.47 -1.15
C TYR A 100 -12.97 -6.23 -0.24
N SER A 101 -14.03 -5.42 -0.34
CA SER A 101 -14.18 -4.22 0.51
C SER A 101 -14.51 -4.59 1.96
N SER A 102 -15.31 -5.63 2.17
CA SER A 102 -15.60 -6.19 3.49
C SER A 102 -15.85 -7.69 3.43
N GLU A 103 -15.64 -8.39 4.54
CA GLU A 103 -15.91 -9.82 4.66
C GLU A 103 -17.39 -10.15 4.45
N GLU A 104 -18.29 -9.31 4.95
CA GLU A 104 -19.73 -9.48 4.79
C GLU A 104 -20.19 -9.36 3.33
N GLU A 105 -19.71 -8.34 2.61
CA GLU A 105 -20.04 -8.16 1.19
C GLU A 105 -19.47 -9.29 0.35
N MET A 106 -18.23 -9.72 0.65
CA MET A 106 -17.59 -10.85 0.01
C MET A 106 -18.43 -12.13 0.17
N CYS A 107 -18.84 -12.48 1.39
CA CYS A 107 -19.68 -13.64 1.66
C CYS A 107 -21.04 -13.55 0.96
N LYS A 108 -21.73 -12.39 1.04
CA LYS A 108 -23.00 -12.16 0.33
C LYS A 108 -22.86 -12.37 -1.18
N ASN A 109 -21.78 -11.87 -1.78
CA ASN A 109 -21.53 -12.03 -3.21
C ASN A 109 -21.27 -13.50 -3.58
N ILE A 110 -20.50 -14.23 -2.78
CA ILE A 110 -20.27 -15.68 -2.98
C ILE A 110 -21.60 -16.45 -2.92
N GLU A 111 -22.49 -16.15 -1.97
CA GLU A 111 -23.80 -16.80 -1.88
C GLU A 111 -24.71 -16.52 -3.09
N VAL A 112 -24.72 -15.27 -3.57
CA VAL A 112 -25.47 -14.90 -4.78
C VAL A 112 -24.95 -15.66 -5.99
N LEU A 113 -23.62 -15.72 -6.16
CA LEU A 113 -22.98 -16.50 -7.23
C LEU A 113 -23.33 -17.98 -7.10
N GLN A 114 -23.24 -18.55 -5.89
CA GLN A 114 -23.59 -19.95 -5.64
C GLN A 114 -25.03 -20.27 -6.07
N LYS A 115 -25.99 -19.40 -5.73
CA LYS A 115 -27.40 -19.55 -6.13
C LYS A 115 -27.57 -19.45 -7.64
N ALA A 116 -26.90 -18.48 -8.29
CA ALA A 116 -26.96 -18.32 -9.73
C ALA A 116 -26.41 -19.56 -10.46
N PHE A 117 -25.24 -20.07 -10.06
CA PHE A 117 -24.66 -21.28 -10.65
C PHE A 117 -25.55 -22.51 -10.44
N SER A 118 -26.08 -22.72 -9.24
CA SER A 118 -26.96 -23.86 -8.91
C SER A 118 -28.28 -23.84 -9.70
N ASN A 119 -28.84 -22.66 -9.98
CA ASN A 119 -30.05 -22.51 -10.78
C ASN A 119 -29.81 -22.79 -12.28
N THR A 120 -28.60 -22.54 -12.78
CA THR A 120 -28.26 -22.80 -14.20
C THR A 120 -27.94 -24.27 -14.48
N THR A 121 -27.40 -25.00 -13.52
CA THR A 121 -27.12 -26.44 -13.65
C THR A 121 -28.36 -27.32 -13.45
N SER A 122 -29.39 -26.82 -12.76
CA SER A 122 -30.62 -27.57 -12.52
C SER A 122 -31.62 -27.57 -13.68
N GLU A 123 -31.60 -26.58 -14.59
CA GLU A 123 -32.51 -26.55 -15.75
C GLU A 123 -31.90 -25.98 -17.02
N LYS A 124 -31.42 -26.88 -17.89
CA LYS A 124 -31.83 -26.99 -19.29
C LYS A 124 -31.41 -28.36 -19.79
N LYS A 125 -32.30 -29.35 -19.64
CA LYS A 125 -32.41 -30.40 -20.66
C LYS A 125 -32.71 -29.65 -21.96
N VAL A 126 -31.68 -29.30 -22.71
CA VAL A 126 -31.86 -28.98 -24.13
C VAL A 126 -32.65 -30.17 -24.68
N PRO A 127 -33.83 -29.98 -25.29
CA PRO A 127 -34.41 -31.06 -26.05
C PRO A 127 -33.39 -31.36 -27.14
N THR A 128 -32.60 -32.40 -26.93
CA THR A 128 -31.88 -33.06 -28.02
C THR A 128 -32.99 -33.44 -28.99
N ILE A 129 -33.15 -32.65 -30.04
CA ILE A 129 -33.88 -33.08 -31.22
C ILE A 129 -33.00 -34.18 -31.79
N THR A 130 -33.23 -35.41 -31.31
CA THR A 130 -32.74 -36.60 -31.96
C THR A 130 -33.43 -36.61 -33.32
N ILE A 131 -32.73 -36.10 -34.34
CA ILE A 131 -33.15 -36.33 -35.72
C ILE A 131 -33.19 -37.85 -35.86
N PRO A 132 -34.35 -38.48 -36.13
CA PRO A 132 -34.37 -39.90 -36.34
C PRO A 132 -33.50 -40.20 -37.55
N SER A 133 -32.38 -40.86 -37.32
CA SER A 133 -31.60 -41.51 -38.38
C SER A 133 -32.54 -42.51 -39.04
N ASN A 134 -33.07 -42.16 -40.21
CA ASN A 134 -33.65 -43.12 -41.12
C ASN A 134 -32.54 -44.01 -41.66
N THR A 135 -32.10 -44.98 -40.86
CA THR A 135 -31.41 -46.15 -41.37
C THR A 135 -32.46 -47.20 -41.58
N ASN A 136 -32.76 -47.42 -42.86
CA ASN A 136 -33.58 -48.51 -43.40
C ASN A 136 -33.51 -49.78 -42.54
N PRO A 137 -34.64 -50.49 -42.33
CA PRO A 137 -34.60 -51.81 -41.75
C PRO A 137 -33.68 -52.69 -42.60
N LYS A 138 -32.68 -53.27 -41.93
CA LYS A 138 -31.84 -54.34 -42.47
C LYS A 138 -32.78 -55.37 -43.12
N PRO A 139 -32.65 -55.67 -44.43
CA PRO A 139 -33.45 -56.73 -45.00
C PRO A 139 -33.00 -58.04 -44.36
N GLU A 140 -33.81 -58.60 -43.47
CA GLU A 140 -33.75 -60.02 -43.16
C GLU A 140 -34.05 -60.75 -44.47
N LYS A 141 -32.99 -61.19 -45.15
CA LYS A 141 -33.11 -62.09 -46.29
C LYS A 141 -33.63 -63.42 -45.76
N SER A 142 -34.95 -63.59 -45.74
CA SER A 142 -35.54 -64.89 -45.94
C SER A 142 -35.33 -65.27 -47.40
N ASP A 143 -34.14 -65.76 -47.74
CA ASP A 143 -33.94 -66.33 -49.08
C ASP A 143 -34.61 -67.71 -49.15
N ALA A 144 -35.94 -67.69 -49.32
CA ALA A 144 -36.75 -68.85 -49.66
C ALA A 144 -36.27 -69.54 -50.95
N PHE A 145 -35.47 -68.83 -51.76
CA PHE A 145 -34.82 -69.33 -52.97
C PHE A 145 -33.86 -70.50 -52.71
N LEU A 146 -33.17 -70.51 -51.56
CA LEU A 146 -32.20 -71.57 -51.22
C LEU A 146 -32.84 -72.83 -50.61
N LYS A 147 -34.15 -72.83 -50.34
CA LYS A 147 -34.84 -73.95 -49.69
C LYS A 147 -35.27 -75.06 -50.67
N GLY A 148 -35.14 -74.83 -51.98
CA GLY A 148 -35.62 -75.74 -53.02
C GLY A 148 -34.54 -76.44 -53.87
N LEU A 149 -33.26 -76.08 -53.74
CA LEU A 149 -32.21 -76.64 -54.59
C LEU A 149 -31.57 -77.86 -53.91
N LYS A 150 -32.26 -79.00 -53.97
CA LYS A 150 -31.66 -80.32 -53.76
C LYS A 150 -30.82 -80.69 -54.99
N HIS A 151 -29.58 -81.12 -54.76
CA HIS A 151 -28.97 -82.26 -55.43
C HIS A 151 -28.16 -83.04 -54.40
#